data_AF-T0IKU4-F1
#
_entry.id   AF-T0IKU4-F1
#
_cell.length_a   1.000
_cell.length_b   1.000
_cell.length_c   1.000
_cell.angle_alpha   90.00
_cell.angle_beta   90.00
_cell.angle_gamma   90.00
#
_symmetry.space_group_name_H-M   'P 1'
#
loop_
_entity.id
_entity.type
_entity.pdbx_description
1 polymer ?
#
loop_
_entity_poly.entity_id
_entity_poly.type
_entity_poly.pdbx_seq_one_letter_code
_entity_poly.pdbx_strand_id
1 'polypeptide(L)'
;MSFTQLDPPLPVDVQGKGKGFAFAVIDYGQEHNLIWVTGLSDSGEIWCAPNPMVRLQTNWTMGREPHPGGDWQGVTLAPLKPS
;
A
#
# COMPACT_ATOMS: atom_id res chain seq x y z
N MET A 1 -16.16 -12.43 -7.12
CA MET A 1 -14.75 -12.67 -6.80
C MET A 1 -13.95 -12.62 -8.09
N SER A 2 -12.89 -11.82 -8.15
CA SER A 2 -11.96 -11.74 -9.29
C SER A 2 -10.51 -11.78 -8.83
N PHE A 3 -9.66 -12.40 -9.65
CA PHE A 3 -8.20 -12.34 -9.53
C PHE A 3 -7.68 -11.56 -10.74
N THR A 4 -6.96 -10.47 -10.48
CA THR A 4 -6.42 -9.61 -11.53
C THR A 4 -4.91 -9.60 -11.41
N GLN A 5 -4.22 -10.11 -12.43
CA GLN A 5 -2.77 -9.99 -12.53
C GLN A 5 -2.38 -8.53 -12.82
N LEU A 6 -1.32 -8.06 -12.16
CA LEU A 6 -0.70 -6.77 -12.44
C LEU A 6 0.47 -6.97 -13.40
N ASP A 7 0.42 -6.27 -14.52
CA ASP A 7 1.48 -6.26 -15.52
C ASP A 7 1.72 -4.82 -16.00
N PRO A 8 2.82 -4.16 -15.57
CA PRO A 8 3.93 -4.71 -14.78
C PRO A 8 3.61 -4.87 -13.28
N PRO A 9 4.37 -5.71 -12.55
CA PRO A 9 4.31 -5.75 -11.09
C PRO A 9 4.64 -4.39 -10.46
N LEU A 10 3.95 -4.04 -9.38
CA LEU A 10 4.08 -2.73 -8.72
C LEU A 10 4.97 -2.82 -7.47
N PRO A 11 5.97 -1.94 -7.30
CA PRO A 11 6.78 -1.90 -6.09
C PRO A 11 5.96 -1.35 -4.91
N VAL A 12 5.77 -2.18 -3.90
CA VAL A 12 4.98 -1.89 -2.69
C VAL A 12 5.78 -2.19 -1.42
N ASP A 13 5.31 -1.66 -0.30
CA ASP A 13 5.75 -1.98 1.06
C ASP A 13 4.53 -2.47 1.84
N VAL A 14 4.65 -3.65 2.43
CA VAL A 14 3.62 -4.27 3.26
C VAL A 14 3.97 -4.00 4.72
N GLN A 15 3.10 -3.28 5.42
CA GLN A 15 3.32 -2.92 6.82
C GLN A 15 3.62 -4.16 7.69
N GLY A 16 4.75 -4.11 8.41
CA GLY A 16 5.22 -5.21 9.26
C GLY A 16 5.85 -6.39 8.52
N LYS A 17 5.95 -6.34 7.18
CA LYS A 17 6.59 -7.38 6.34
C LYS A 17 7.73 -6.85 5.48
N GLY A 18 7.61 -5.62 4.99
CA GLY A 18 8.63 -4.93 4.23
C GLY A 18 8.32 -4.82 2.74
N LYS A 19 9.36 -4.48 1.98
CA LYS A 19 9.29 -4.12 0.56
C LYS A 19 9.15 -5.35 -0.33
N GLY A 20 8.44 -5.19 -1.43
CA GLY A 20 8.24 -6.24 -2.43
C GLY A 20 7.61 -5.73 -3.72
N PHE A 21 7.24 -6.67 -4.57
CA PHE A 21 6.52 -6.42 -5.81
C PHE A 21 5.16 -7.11 -5.79
N ALA A 22 4.10 -6.32 -5.88
CA ALA A 22 2.76 -6.82 -6.07
C ALA A 22 2.54 -7.22 -7.53
N PHE A 23 2.15 -8.47 -7.75
CA PHE A 23 1.93 -9.01 -9.11
C PHE A 23 0.48 -9.43 -9.35
N ALA A 24 -0.39 -9.34 -8.33
CA ALA A 24 -1.82 -9.54 -8.49
C ALA A 24 -2.63 -8.90 -7.36
N VAL A 25 -3.93 -8.69 -7.62
CA VAL A 25 -4.93 -8.35 -6.60
C VAL A 25 -6.12 -9.31 -6.65
N ILE A 26 -6.73 -9.57 -5.50
CA ILE A 26 -7.91 -10.41 -5.34
C ILE A 26 -9.02 -9.55 -4.77
N ASP A 27 -10.12 -9.43 -5.52
CA ASP A 27 -11.32 -8.72 -5.10
C ASP A 27 -12.41 -9.72 -4.71
N TYR A 28 -12.78 -9.73 -3.43
CA TYR A 28 -13.86 -10.55 -2.89
C TYR A 28 -15.24 -9.86 -2.98
N GLY A 29 -15.29 -8.57 -3.34
CA GLY A 29 -16.50 -7.76 -3.42
C GLY A 29 -16.57 -6.67 -2.35
N GLN A 30 -17.68 -5.93 -2.34
CA GLN A 30 -17.87 -4.68 -1.59
C GLN A 30 -17.64 -4.75 -0.07
N GLU A 31 -17.83 -5.91 0.56
CA GLU A 31 -17.70 -6.10 2.01
C GLU A 31 -16.28 -6.52 2.45
N HIS A 32 -15.32 -6.57 1.52
CA HIS A 32 -13.96 -7.03 1.77
C HIS A 32 -12.93 -6.04 1.26
N ASN A 33 -11.78 -5.99 1.94
CA ASN A 33 -10.64 -5.26 1.41
C ASN A 33 -10.15 -5.93 0.12
N LEU A 34 -9.74 -5.13 -0.85
CA LEU A 34 -8.90 -5.61 -1.95
C LEU A 34 -7.63 -6.25 -1.36
N ILE A 35 -7.33 -7.49 -1.72
CA ILE A 35 -6.16 -8.21 -1.23
C ILE A 35 -5.05 -8.12 -2.27
N TRP A 36 -3.86 -7.74 -1.84
CA TRP A 36 -2.68 -7.61 -2.67
C TRP A 36 -1.77 -8.82 -2.50
N VAL A 37 -1.39 -9.45 -3.61
CA VAL A 37 -0.44 -10.57 -3.63
C VAL A 37 0.93 -10.02 -3.99
N THR A 38 1.86 -10.13 -3.03
CA THR A 38 3.17 -9.49 -3.08
C THR A 38 4.27 -10.51 -2.84
N GLY A 39 5.28 -10.55 -3.70
CA GLY A 39 6.55 -11.21 -3.41
C GLY A 39 7.46 -10.26 -2.64
N LEU A 40 7.87 -10.63 -1.42
CA LEU A 40 8.76 -9.83 -0.59
C LEU A 40 10.20 -9.93 -1.11
N SER A 41 10.87 -8.77 -1.23
CA SER A 41 12.21 -8.69 -1.83
C SER A 41 13.28 -9.38 -0.97
N ASP A 42 13.18 -9.25 0.36
CA ASP A 42 14.24 -9.70 1.26
C ASP A 42 14.12 -11.19 1.61
N SER A 43 12.90 -11.69 1.86
CA SER A 43 12.66 -13.09 2.24
C SER A 43 12.28 -14.00 1.07
N GLY A 44 11.84 -13.44 -0.06
CA GLY A 44 11.29 -14.21 -1.19
C GLY A 44 9.91 -14.80 -0.93
N GLU A 45 9.32 -14.58 0.25
CA GLU A 45 7.99 -15.09 0.59
C GLU A 45 6.91 -14.39 -0.25
N ILE A 46 5.88 -15.15 -0.61
CA ILE A 46 4.66 -14.60 -1.19
C ILE A 46 3.68 -14.33 -0.06
N TRP A 47 3.22 -13.08 0.06
CA TRP A 47 2.32 -12.64 1.10
C TRP A 47 1.05 -12.00 0.52
N CYS A 48 -0.08 -12.21 1.20
CA CYS A 48 -1.36 -11.58 0.90
C CYS A 48 -1.67 -10.54 1.97
N ALA A 49 -1.84 -9.27 1.59
CA ALA A 49 -2.14 -8.19 2.52
C ALA A 49 -3.40 -7.42 2.10
N PRO A 50 -4.27 -7.02 3.03
CA PRO A 50 -5.42 -6.18 2.72
C PRO A 50 -4.97 -4.76 2.38
N ASN A 51 -5.72 -4.07 1.51
CA ASN A 51 -5.41 -2.73 1.01
C ASN A 51 -4.93 -1.72 2.07
N PRO A 52 -5.51 -1.63 3.29
CA PRO A 52 -5.04 -0.70 4.32
C PRO A 52 -3.61 -0.92 4.81
N MET A 53 -3.02 -2.10 4.58
CA MET A 53 -1.65 -2.46 5.00
C MET A 53 -0.60 -2.25 3.90
N VAL A 54 -1.00 -1.90 2.68
CA VAL A 54 -0.10 -1.80 1.53
C VAL A 54 0.21 -0.33 1.25
N ARG A 55 1.47 0.01 1.06
CA ARG A 55 1.93 1.35 0.68
C ARG A 55 2.74 1.27 -0.61
N LEU A 56 2.65 2.30 -1.45
CA LEU A 56 3.57 2.44 -2.56
C LEU A 56 4.98 2.70 -2.03
N GLN A 57 5.99 2.13 -2.69
CA GLN A 57 7.37 2.53 -2.42
C GLN A 57 7.64 3.97 -2.91
N THR A 58 8.67 4.58 -2.32
CA THR A 58 9.20 5.88 -2.73
C THR A 58 9.74 5.82 -4.15
N ASN A 59 9.59 6.92 -4.89
CA ASN A 59 10.05 7.05 -6.27
C ASN A 59 10.31 8.53 -6.57
N TRP A 60 11.59 8.92 -6.59
CA TRP A 60 12.03 10.30 -6.80
C TRP A 60 11.64 10.86 -8.18
N THR A 61 11.70 10.05 -9.24
CA THR A 61 11.28 10.49 -10.59
C THR A 61 9.79 10.76 -10.69
N MET A 62 8.99 10.12 -9.83
CA MET A 62 7.54 10.34 -9.72
C MET A 62 7.16 11.30 -8.58
N GLY A 63 8.13 12.00 -7.97
CA GLY A 63 7.89 12.90 -6.84
C GLY A 63 7.34 12.21 -5.58
N ARG A 64 7.43 10.88 -5.49
CA ARG A 64 7.05 10.10 -4.30
C ARG A 64 8.21 10.09 -3.33
N GLU A 65 8.32 11.17 -2.57
CA GLU A 65 9.30 11.27 -1.49
C GLU A 65 8.92 10.35 -0.31
N PRO A 66 9.90 9.90 0.49
CA PRO A 66 9.60 9.25 1.76
C PRO A 66 8.70 10.18 2.57
N HIS A 67 7.51 9.71 2.94
CA HIS A 67 6.74 10.44 3.94
C HIS A 67 7.58 10.43 5.22
N PRO A 68 8.07 11.57 5.72
CA PRO A 68 8.64 11.61 7.07
C PRO A 68 7.51 11.11 7.96
N GLY A 69 7.72 9.98 8.64
CA GLY A 69 6.65 9.25 9.33
C GLY A 69 5.76 10.23 10.09
N GLY A 70 4.44 10.10 9.93
CA GLY A 70 3.48 11.14 10.31
C GLY A 70 3.68 11.70 11.71
N ASP A 71 4.37 12.84 11.78
CA ASP A 71 4.30 13.77 12.89
C ASP A 71 2.95 14.48 12.81
N TRP A 72 1.88 13.80 13.22
CA TRP A 72 0.57 14.46 13.43
C TRP A 72 0.64 15.61 14.46
N GLN A 73 1.79 15.78 15.13
CA GLN A 73 2.11 16.90 16.02
C GLN A 73 2.22 18.24 15.28
N GLY A 74 2.41 18.26 13.96
CA GLY A 74 2.53 19.48 13.16
C GLY A 74 1.31 19.83 12.28
N VAL A 75 0.33 18.93 12.16
CA VAL A 75 -0.85 19.18 11.34
C VAL A 75 -1.85 20.00 12.15
N THR A 76 -1.88 21.33 11.92
CA THR A 76 -2.99 22.14 12.39
C THR A 76 -4.25 21.65 11.66
N LEU A 77 -5.14 20.95 12.36
CA LEU A 77 -6.46 20.63 11.82
C LEU A 77 -7.11 21.95 11.43
N ALA A 78 -7.51 22.07 10.16
CA ALA A 78 -8.30 23.21 9.72
C ALA A 78 -9.50 23.35 10.68
N PRO A 79 -9.82 24.55 11.19
CA PRO A 79 -10.92 24.72 12.12
C PRO A 79 -12.18 24.11 11.51
N LEU A 80 -12.82 23.20 12.23
CA LEU A 80 -14.12 22.69 11.85
C LEU A 80 -15.05 23.90 11.76
N LYS A 81 -15.56 24.20 10.55
CA LYS A 81 -16.60 25.21 10.39
C LYS A 81 -17.78 24.80 11.26
N PRO A 82 -18.24 25.64 12.20
CA PRO A 82 -19.48 25.36 12.91
C PRO A 82 -20.62 25.31 11.90
N SER A 83 -21.49 24.30 12.07
CA SER A 83 -22.76 24.12 11.35
C SER A 83 -23.78 25.18 11.70
#